data_AF-A0A8T3NQ46-F1
#
_entry.id   AF-A0A8T3NQ46-F1
#
_cell.length_a   1.000
_cell.length_b   1.000
_cell.length_c   1.000
_cell.angle_alpha   90.00
_cell.angle_beta   90.00
_cell.angle_gamma   90.00
#
_symmetry.space_group_name_H-M   'P 1'
#
loop_
_entity.id
_entity.type
_entity.pdbx_description
1 polymer ?
#
loop_
_entity_poly.entity_id
_entity_poly.type
_entity_poly.pdbx_seq_one_letter_code
_entity_poly.pdbx_strand_id
1 'polypeptide(L)' 'MTGELRPVIVQDADDGTVLMLAWADEVALEATRSTGEAHFWSRSRREL' A
#
# COMPACT_ATOMS: atom_id res chain seq x y z
N MET A 1 15.20 -1.57 -12.11
CA MET A 1 14.08 -2.53 -12.09
C MET A 1 12.91 -1.80 -11.46
N THR A 2 11.91 -1.36 -12.23
CA THR A 2 10.69 -0.81 -11.62
C THR A 2 9.94 -2.00 -11.04
N GLY A 3 9.91 -2.10 -9.71
CA GLY A 3 9.09 -3.11 -9.03
C GLY A 3 7.65 -2.98 -9.49
N GLU A 4 7.00 -4.12 -9.72
CA GLU A 4 5.60 -4.16 -10.12
C GLU A 4 4.73 -3.46 -9.07
N LEU A 5 3.97 -2.44 -9.47
CA LEU A 5 3.05 -1.73 -8.58
C LEU A 5 1.68 -2.40 -8.62
N ARG A 6 1.19 -2.79 -7.45
CA ARG A 6 -0.13 -3.37 -7.26
C ARG A 6 -1.09 -2.33 -6.69
N PRO A 7 -2.33 -2.24 -7.19
CA PRO A 7 -3.35 -1.43 -6.55
C PRO A 7 -3.75 -2.06 -5.21
N VAL A 8 -3.90 -1.23 -4.18
CA VAL A 8 -4.31 -1.64 -2.84
C VAL A 8 -5.53 -0.84 -2.44
N ILE A 9 -6.59 -1.53 -2.02
CA ILE A 9 -7.78 -0.90 -1.44
C ILE A 9 -7.66 -0.98 0.07
N VAL A 10 -7.73 0.16 0.74
CA VAL A 10 -7.84 0.24 2.19
C VAL A 10 -9.31 0.31 2.54
N GLN A 11 -9.72 -0.57 3.45
CA GLN A 11 -11.08 -0.64 3.96
C GLN A 11 -11.05 -0.49 5.47
N ASP A 12 -12.13 0.06 6.03
CA ASP A 12 -12.40 0.00 7.45
C ASP A 12 -12.61 -1.47 7.86
N ALA A 13 -11.99 -1.87 8.97
CA ALA A 13 -12.00 -3.26 9.41
C ALA A 13 -13.33 -3.68 10.04
N ASP A 14 -14.14 -2.74 10.53
CA ASP A 14 -15.39 -3.03 11.24
C ASP A 14 -16.57 -3.19 10.27
N ASP A 15 -16.66 -2.34 9.24
CA ASP A 15 -17.82 -2.29 8.34
C ASP A 15 -17.50 -2.48 6.84
N GLY A 16 -16.21 -2.56 6.47
CA GLY A 16 -15.77 -2.75 5.10
C GLY A 16 -15.88 -1.50 4.21
N THR A 17 -16.16 -0.32 4.78
CA THR A 17 -16.18 0.95 4.06
C THR A 17 -14.85 1.17 3.35
N VAL A 18 -14.89 1.46 2.04
CA VAL A 18 -13.67 1.78 1.28
C VAL A 18 -13.17 3.16 1.68
N LEU A 19 -11.96 3.22 2.22
CA LEU A 19 -11.32 4.45 2.69
C LEU A 19 -10.43 5.07 1.62
N MET A 20 -9.68 4.24 0.88
CA MET A 20 -8.68 4.72 -0.07
C MET A 20 -8.30 3.67 -1.13
N LEU A 21 -7.90 4.16 -2.31
CA LEU A 21 -7.10 3.41 -3.28
C LEU A 21 -5.65 3.93 -3.24
N ALA A 22 -4.69 3.03 -3.07
CA ALA A 22 -3.26 3.30 -3.08
C ALA A 22 -2.50 2.34 -4.02
N TRP A 23 -1.19 2.49 -4.10
CA TRP A 23 -0.28 1.60 -4.83
C TRP A 23 0.78 1.07 -3.88
N ALA A 24 1.23 -0.17 -4.08
CA ALA A 24 2.32 -0.77 -3.31
C ALA A 24 3.21 -1.64 -4.21
N ASP A 25 4.51 -1.53 -4.03
CA ASP A 25 5.50 -2.48 -4.58
C ASP A 25 5.77 -3.61 -3.56
N GLU A 26 6.78 -4.45 -3.81
CA GLU A 26 7.11 -5.57 -2.91
C GLU A 26 7.63 -5.09 -1.55
N VAL A 27 8.41 -4.02 -1.54
CA VAL A 27 8.99 -3.46 -0.33
C VAL A 27 7.90 -2.86 0.56
N ALA A 28 6.94 -2.14 -0.02
CA ALA A 28 5.80 -1.57 0.70
C ALA A 28 4.93 -2.65 1.35
N LEU A 29 4.66 -3.75 0.64
CA LEU A 29 3.87 -4.85 1.19
C LEU A 29 4.60 -5.57 2.32
N GLU A 30 5.90 -5.79 2.18
CA GLU A 30 6.70 -6.43 3.23
C GLU A 30 6.82 -5.53 4.47
N ALA A 31 7.06 -4.23 4.29
CA ALA A 31 7.05 -3.26 5.38
C ALA A 31 5.71 -3.25 6.11
N THR A 32 4.59 -3.26 5.36
CA THR A 32 3.25 -3.33 5.95
C THR A 32 3.05 -4.57 6.83
N ARG A 33 3.53 -5.73 6.37
CA ARG A 33 3.46 -6.99 7.15
C ARG A 33 4.36 -6.97 8.38
N SER A 34 5.54 -6.40 8.24
CA SER A 34 6.56 -6.35 9.29
C SER A 34 6.17 -5.41 10.43
N THR A 35 5.68 -4.21 10.12
CA THR A 35 5.37 -3.18 11.12
C THR A 35 3.93 -3.23 11.60
N GLY A 36 3.01 -3.79 10.81
CA GLY A 36 1.57 -3.71 11.06
C GLY A 36 0.96 -2.35 10.68
N GLU A 37 1.73 -1.46 10.05
CA GLU A 37 1.28 -0.14 9.60
C GLU A 37 1.18 -0.10 8.07
N ALA A 38 0.19 0.61 7.53
CA ALA A 38 0.00 0.66 6.08
C ALA A 38 1.11 1.47 5.38
N HIS A 39 1.94 0.79 4.59
CA HIS A 39 2.98 1.39 3.76
C HIS A 39 2.58 1.36 2.28
N PHE A 40 2.78 2.46 1.56
CA PHE A 40 2.38 2.61 0.15
C PHE A 40 3.53 3.18 -0.67
N TRP A 41 3.48 2.99 -1.98
CA TRP A 41 4.39 3.60 -2.93
C TRP A 41 3.82 4.90 -3.50
N SER A 42 4.54 6.00 -3.32
CA SER A 42 4.24 7.29 -3.94
C SER A 42 4.68 7.31 -5.41
N ARG A 43 3.74 7.18 -6.34
CA ARG A 43 4.06 7.23 -7.78
C ARG A 43 4.64 8.58 -8.24
N SER A 44 4.22 9.68 -7.62
CA SER A 44 4.69 11.02 -7.98
C SER A 44 6.10 11.29 -7.47
N ARG A 45 6.43 10.80 -6.26
CA ARG A 45 7.75 10.97 -5.64
C ARG A 45 8.72 9.84 -5.95
N ARG A 46 8.23 8.71 -6.47
CA ARG A 46 8.99 7.48 -6.77
C ARG A 46 9.76 6.96 -5.55
N GLU A 47 9.07 6.94 -4.42
CA GLU A 47 9.58 6.49 -3.14
C GLU A 47 8.46 5.80 -2.34
N LEU A 48 8.85 5.05 -1.31
CA LEU A 48 7.97 4.52 -0.27
C LEU A 48 7.46 5.68 0.60
#